data_AF-A0A4P6DT60-F1
#
_entry.id   AF-A0A4P6DT60-F1
#
_cell.length_a   1.000
_cell.length_b   1.000
_cell.length_c   1.000
_cell.angle_alpha   90.00
_cell.angle_beta   90.00
_cell.angle_gamma   90.00
#
_symmetry.space_group_name_H-M   'P 1'
#
loop_
_entity.id
_entity.type
_entity.pdbx_description
1 polymer ?
#
loop_
_entity_poly.entity_id
_entity_poly.type
_entity_poly.pdbx_seq_one_letter_code
_entity_poly.pdbx_strand_id
1 'polypeptide(L)'
;MARSRVKLNYPGFTALRRSQELTDAINAEAKGIAERANSIAAGECEHPEHAGFTWRPARDTDIGQVALATTGDGDIEVIAHNAKHNTLAKALGDGR
;
A
#
# COMPACT_ATOMS: atom_id res chain seq x y z
N MET A 1 28.11 -16.50 21.56
CA MET A 1 26.95 -16.19 20.69
C MET A 1 27.42 -16.12 19.25
N ALA A 2 27.14 -17.14 18.43
CA ALA A 2 27.53 -17.13 17.01
C ALA A 2 26.69 -16.10 16.25
N ARG A 3 27.32 -15.16 15.54
CA ARG A 3 26.63 -14.22 14.65
C ARG A 3 26.20 -14.97 13.38
N SER A 4 24.90 -15.24 13.25
CA SER A 4 24.32 -15.76 12.01
C SER A 4 24.47 -14.72 10.90
N ARG A 5 25.35 -14.99 9.91
CA ARG A 5 25.41 -14.18 8.67
C ARG A 5 24.21 -14.58 7.80
N VAL A 6 23.16 -13.78 7.84
CA VAL A 6 22.03 -13.92 6.93
C VAL A 6 22.42 -13.32 5.58
N LYS A 7 22.51 -14.15 4.54
CA LYS A 7 22.64 -13.67 3.16
C LYS A 7 21.25 -13.28 2.65
N LEU A 8 20.97 -11.98 2.67
CA LEU A 8 19.68 -11.41 2.21
C LEU A 8 19.42 -11.62 0.71
N ASN A 9 20.47 -11.85 -0.08
CA ASN A 9 20.42 -12.10 -1.52
C ASN A 9 20.69 -13.59 -1.83
N TYR A 10 19.94 -14.48 -1.19
CA TYR A 10 19.96 -15.92 -1.49
C TYR A 10 18.70 -16.27 -2.29
N PRO A 11 18.78 -17.16 -3.31
CA PRO A 11 17.61 -17.52 -4.13
C PRO A 11 16.39 -17.97 -3.32
N GLY A 12 16.61 -18.67 -2.20
CA GLY A 12 15.52 -19.07 -1.30
C GLY A 12 14.80 -17.90 -0.62
N PHE A 13 15.50 -16.81 -0.30
CA PHE A 13 14.87 -15.60 0.24
C PHE A 13 14.10 -14.83 -0.83
N THR A 14 14.59 -14.80 -2.08
CA THR A 14 13.85 -14.22 -3.20
C THR A 14 12.60 -15.03 -3.53
N ALA A 15 12.68 -16.38 -3.48
CA ALA A 15 11.53 -17.25 -3.64
C ALA A 15 10.50 -17.05 -2.52
N LEU A 16 10.96 -16.90 -1.26
CA LEU A 16 10.08 -16.54 -0.15
C LEU A 16 9.39 -15.19 -0.39
N ARG A 17 10.13 -14.14 -0.78
CA ARG A 17 9.55 -12.81 -1.11
C ARG A 17 8.56 -12.81 -2.28
N ARG A 18 8.46 -13.91 -3.02
CA ARG A 18 7.50 -14.14 -4.11
C ARG A 18 6.50 -15.25 -3.79
N SER A 19 6.46 -15.73 -2.55
CA SER A 19 5.54 -16.77 -2.14
C SER A 19 4.10 -16.23 -2.17
N GLN A 20 3.14 -17.13 -2.40
CA GLN A 20 1.73 -16.76 -2.38
C GLN A 20 1.31 -16.16 -1.03
N GLU A 21 1.83 -16.70 0.07
CA GLU A 21 1.55 -16.19 1.41
C GLU A 21 1.97 -14.73 1.58
N LEU A 22 3.17 -14.36 1.10
CA LEU A 22 3.61 -12.97 1.15
C LEU A 22 2.89 -12.08 0.14
N THR A 23 2.51 -12.65 -1.02
CA THR A 23 1.65 -11.97 -2.00
C THR A 23 0.33 -11.56 -1.36
N ASP A 24 -0.32 -12.49 -0.65
CA ASP A 24 -1.60 -12.27 0.01
C ASP A 24 -1.47 -11.27 1.15
N ALA A 25 -0.40 -11.36 1.95
CA ALA A 25 -0.14 -10.41 3.03
C ALA A 25 0.08 -8.98 2.51
N ILE A 26 0.90 -8.80 1.46
CA ILE A 26 1.18 -7.49 0.87
C ILE A 26 -0.08 -6.91 0.22
N ASN A 27 -0.89 -7.75 -0.44
CA ASN A 27 -2.18 -7.35 -0.99
C ASN A 27 -3.16 -6.90 0.10
N ALA A 28 -3.24 -7.66 1.19
CA ALA A 28 -4.09 -7.32 2.32
C ALA A 28 -3.70 -5.98 2.94
N GLU A 29 -2.40 -5.70 3.07
CA GLU A 29 -1.92 -4.41 3.58
C GLU A 29 -2.26 -3.26 2.63
N ALA A 30 -2.01 -3.41 1.32
CA ALA A 30 -2.34 -2.38 0.33
C ALA A 30 -3.86 -2.08 0.30
N LYS A 31 -4.68 -3.12 0.39
CA LYS A 31 -6.13 -2.99 0.54
C LYS A 31 -6.49 -2.26 1.83
N GLY A 32 -5.90 -2.64 2.95
CA GLY A 32 -6.14 -1.99 4.25
C GLY A 32 -5.76 -0.51 4.25
N ILE A 33 -4.65 -0.13 3.60
CA ILE A 33 -4.26 1.27 3.44
C ILE A 33 -5.32 2.04 2.64
N ALA A 34 -5.81 1.49 1.53
CA ALA A 34 -6.87 2.13 0.75
C ALA A 34 -8.17 2.30 1.55
N GLU A 35 -8.58 1.28 2.31
CA GLU A 35 -9.76 1.34 3.19
C GLU A 35 -9.61 2.37 4.31
N ARG A 36 -8.42 2.48 4.91
CA ARG A 36 -8.10 3.54 5.88
C ARG A 36 -8.14 4.92 5.24
N ALA A 37 -7.59 5.08 4.03
CA ALA A 37 -7.63 6.34 3.31
C ALA A 37 -9.06 6.77 2.98
N ASN A 38 -9.92 5.83 2.57
CA ASN A 38 -11.35 6.09 2.35
C ASN A 38 -12.05 6.50 3.65
N SER A 39 -11.71 5.86 4.78
CA SER A 39 -12.28 6.20 6.08
C SER A 39 -11.87 7.61 6.54
N ILE A 40 -10.61 8.00 6.32
CA ILE A 40 -10.13 9.36 6.59
C ILE A 40 -10.83 10.38 5.68
N ALA A 41 -10.91 10.08 4.38
CA ALA A 41 -11.56 10.96 3.42
C ALA A 41 -13.05 11.17 3.75
N ALA A 42 -13.77 10.12 4.13
CA ALA A 42 -15.17 10.21 4.55
C ALA A 42 -15.36 11.04 5.84
N GLY A 43 -14.36 11.11 6.71
CA GLY A 43 -14.40 11.91 7.93
C GLY A 43 -13.93 13.37 7.76
N GLU A 44 -13.07 13.65 6.78
CA GLU A 44 -12.51 14.99 6.52
C GLU A 44 -13.28 15.76 5.43
N CYS A 45 -14.02 15.10 4.54
CA CYS A 45 -14.73 15.74 3.42
C CYS A 45 -16.21 16.02 3.70
N GLU A 46 -16.68 17.20 3.26
CA GLU A 46 -18.11 17.50 3.09
C GLU A 46 -18.73 16.71 1.91
N HIS A 47 -17.88 16.21 1.01
CA HIS A 47 -18.22 15.46 -0.21
C HIS A 47 -17.68 14.02 -0.14
N PRO A 48 -18.45 13.05 0.38
CA PRO A 48 -18.03 11.66 0.53
C PRO A 48 -17.76 10.94 -0.81
N GLU A 49 -18.19 11.51 -1.94
CA GLU A 49 -17.89 11.03 -3.30
C GLU A 49 -16.39 11.08 -3.65
N HIS A 50 -15.57 11.81 -2.87
CA HIS A 50 -14.10 11.86 -3.02
C HIS A 50 -13.38 10.70 -2.29
N ALA A 51 -14.12 9.78 -1.64
CA ALA A 51 -13.58 8.58 -0.99
C ALA A 51 -13.41 7.41 -1.98
N GLY A 52 -12.60 7.64 -3.02
CA GLY A 52 -12.36 6.70 -4.13
C GLY A 52 -10.99 6.03 -4.12
N PHE A 53 -10.30 5.99 -2.98
CA PHE A 53 -9.00 5.32 -2.88
C PHE A 53 -9.14 3.81 -3.11
N THR A 54 -8.21 3.26 -3.87
CA THR A 54 -8.21 1.85 -4.28
C THR A 54 -6.83 1.25 -4.14
N TRP A 55 -6.70 -0.03 -4.47
CA TRP A 55 -5.43 -0.73 -4.44
C TRP A 55 -5.20 -1.52 -5.73
N ARG A 56 -3.93 -1.79 -6.01
CA ARG A 56 -3.48 -2.63 -7.12
C ARG A 56 -2.81 -3.87 -6.55
N PRO A 57 -3.11 -5.05 -7.11
CA PRO A 57 -2.52 -6.30 -6.66
C PRO A 57 -1.02 -6.28 -6.86
N ALA A 58 -0.35 -7.06 -6.00
CA ALA A 58 1.07 -7.25 -5.98
C ALA A 58 1.57 -7.70 -7.35
N ARG A 59 2.66 -7.07 -7.80
CA ARG A 59 3.41 -7.46 -8.98
C ARG A 59 4.82 -7.83 -8.59
N ASP A 60 5.34 -8.86 -9.23
CA ASP A 60 6.73 -9.27 -9.08
C ASP A 60 7.65 -8.17 -9.62
N THR A 61 8.76 -7.98 -8.92
CA THR A 61 9.89 -7.13 -9.30
C THR A 61 11.17 -7.96 -9.25
N ASP A 62 12.28 -7.38 -9.68
CA ASP A 62 13.59 -8.03 -9.61
C ASP A 62 14.00 -8.42 -8.18
N ILE A 63 13.41 -7.77 -7.16
CA ILE A 63 13.81 -7.90 -5.76
C ILE A 63 12.78 -8.68 -4.91
N GLY A 64 11.51 -8.70 -5.33
CA GLY A 64 10.41 -9.29 -4.56
C GLY A 64 9.08 -8.94 -5.18
N GLN A 65 8.16 -8.39 -4.38
CA GLN A 65 6.80 -8.05 -4.79
C GLN A 65 6.38 -6.67 -4.28
N VAL A 66 5.54 -5.98 -5.04
CA VAL A 66 5.00 -4.66 -4.68
C VAL A 66 3.52 -4.60 -5.02
N ALA A 67 2.68 -4.31 -4.02
CA ALA A 67 1.30 -3.86 -4.21
C ALA A 67 1.21 -2.35 -3.94
N LEU A 68 0.18 -1.69 -4.46
CA LEU A 68 0.02 -0.24 -4.34
C LEU A 68 -1.34 0.10 -3.75
N ALA A 69 -1.38 1.01 -2.78
CA ALA A 69 -2.57 1.80 -2.48
C ALA A 69 -2.49 3.12 -3.28
N THR A 70 -3.57 3.52 -3.92
CA THR A 70 -3.56 4.60 -4.91
C THR A 70 -4.92 5.31 -4.98
N THR A 71 -4.94 6.48 -5.62
CA THR A 71 -6.15 7.26 -5.89
C THR A 71 -6.98 6.69 -7.05
N GLY A 72 -6.57 5.56 -7.64
CA GLY A 72 -7.28 4.91 -8.73
C GLY A 72 -6.96 5.49 -10.11
N ASP A 73 -7.77 5.12 -11.11
CA ASP A 73 -7.55 5.51 -12.51
C ASP A 73 -8.19 6.87 -12.82
N GLY A 74 -7.54 7.94 -12.36
CA GLY A 74 -7.76 9.27 -12.93
C GLY A 74 -8.96 10.04 -12.41
N ASP A 75 -9.51 9.68 -11.25
CA ASP A 75 -10.42 10.56 -10.54
C ASP A 75 -9.62 11.77 -9.99
N ILE A 76 -9.75 12.90 -10.69
CA ILE A 76 -9.06 14.16 -10.36
C ILE A 76 -9.43 14.63 -8.96
N GLU A 77 -10.64 14.34 -8.50
CA GLU A 77 -11.15 14.80 -7.22
C GLU A 77 -10.52 14.04 -6.06
N VAL A 78 -10.34 12.72 -6.21
CA VAL A 78 -9.59 11.88 -5.25
C VAL A 78 -8.11 12.26 -5.22
N ILE A 79 -7.53 12.57 -6.39
CA ILE A 79 -6.14 13.04 -6.51
C ILE A 79 -5.96 14.38 -5.80
N ALA A 80 -6.84 15.35 -6.07
CA ALA A 80 -6.80 16.67 -5.46
C ALA A 80 -6.99 16.59 -3.95
N HIS A 81 -7.91 15.73 -3.47
CA HIS A 81 -8.09 15.49 -2.05
C HIS A 81 -6.81 14.93 -1.42
N ASN A 82 -6.23 13.87 -2.01
CA ASN A 82 -4.99 13.29 -1.49
C ASN A 82 -3.84 14.31 -1.45
N ALA A 83 -3.70 15.16 -2.47
CA ALA A 83 -2.67 16.19 -2.53
C ALA A 83 -2.85 17.27 -1.45
N LYS A 84 -4.10 17.64 -1.15
CA LYS A 84 -4.42 18.65 -0.12
C LYS A 84 -4.31 18.10 1.30
N HIS A 85 -4.69 16.84 1.51
CA HIS A 85 -4.87 16.25 2.85
C HIS A 85 -3.80 15.22 3.23
N ASN A 86 -2.90 14.86 2.29
CA ASN A 86 -1.92 13.78 2.45
C ASN A 86 -2.56 12.46 2.92
N THR A 87 -3.75 12.15 2.41
CA THR A 87 -4.63 11.08 2.94
C THR A 87 -3.96 9.70 2.90
N LEU A 88 -3.31 9.32 1.80
CA LEU A 88 -2.58 8.05 1.70
C LEU A 88 -1.40 7.98 2.67
N ALA A 89 -0.68 9.09 2.88
CA ALA A 89 0.44 9.15 3.84
C ALA A 89 -0.07 9.03 5.29
N LYS A 90 -1.18 9.69 5.62
CA LYS A 90 -1.87 9.51 6.91
C LYS A 90 -2.34 8.07 7.10
N ALA A 91 -2.92 7.45 6.06
CA ALA A 91 -3.40 6.07 6.09
C ALA A 91 -2.27 5.03 6.24
N LEU A 92 -1.07 5.33 5.75
CA LEU A 92 0.14 4.53 5.94
C LEU A 92 0.69 4.64 7.38
N GLY A 93 0.40 5.73 8.09
CA GLY A 93 0.88 6.00 9.45
C GLY A 93 2.04 7.00 9.53
N ASP A 94 2.42 7.62 8.41
CA ASP A 94 3.53 8.58 8.31
C ASP A 94 3.08 10.04 8.47
N GLY A 95 1.79 10.29 8.63
CA GLY A 95 1.18 11.63 8.68
C GLY A 95 1.06 12.27 10.07
N ARG A 96 2.08 12.15 10.93
CA ARG A 96 2.17 12.94 12.18
C ARG A 96 2.83 14.29 11.95
#